data_AF-A0A1M3QFX0-F1
#
_entry.id   AF-A0A1M3QFX0-F1
#
_cell.length_a   1.000
_cell.length_b   1.000
_cell.length_c   1.000
_cell.angle_alpha   90.00
_cell.angle_beta   90.00
_cell.angle_gamma   90.00
#
_symmetry.space_group_name_H-M   'P 1'
#
loop_
_entity.id
_entity.type
_entity.pdbx_description
1 polymer ?
#
loop_
_entity_poly.entity_id
_entity_poly.type
_entity_poly.pdbx_seq_one_letter_code
_entity_poly.pdbx_strand_id
1 'polypeptide(L)'
;MKIPILPAAVVLTTLFTTAQAQEVLVKDKGVALSYKSEYTKSITCGTKKFAQYKITAYLENNSGHTINIGYSDVSHNGYRNKTDVSPCEHPRQTRYLFDIKNSWGNASSESGVYYVLVPEGDELPQPSWNLGKFEFID
;
A
#
# COMPACT_ATOMS: atom_id res chain seq x y z
N MET A 1 58.29 -22.42 -8.57
CA MET A 1 57.98 -21.32 -7.64
C MET A 1 56.46 -21.17 -7.56
N LYS A 2 55.86 -21.27 -6.37
CA LYS A 2 54.41 -21.14 -6.12
C LYS A 2 54.08 -19.66 -5.84
N ILE A 3 53.07 -19.12 -6.52
CA ILE A 3 52.47 -17.81 -6.21
C ILE A 3 51.22 -18.09 -5.36
N PRO A 4 51.06 -17.51 -4.16
CA PRO A 4 49.83 -17.65 -3.39
C PRO A 4 48.77 -16.69 -3.95
N ILE A 5 47.61 -17.23 -4.30
CA ILE A 5 46.42 -16.46 -4.69
C ILE A 5 45.70 -16.09 -3.40
N LEU A 6 45.63 -14.79 -3.06
CA LEU A 6 44.72 -14.32 -2.02
C LEU A 6 43.29 -14.28 -2.57
N PRO A 7 42.28 -14.81 -1.86
CA PRO A 7 40.89 -14.58 -2.24
C PRO A 7 40.52 -13.13 -1.92
N ALA A 8 40.12 -12.38 -2.95
CA ALA A 8 39.46 -11.10 -2.77
C ALA A 8 38.12 -11.34 -2.05
N ALA A 9 38.02 -10.88 -0.81
CA ALA A 9 36.75 -10.81 -0.12
C ALA A 9 35.88 -9.75 -0.81
N VAL A 10 34.93 -10.20 -1.62
CA VAL A 10 33.83 -9.34 -2.07
C VAL A 10 32.92 -9.13 -0.88
N VAL A 11 33.10 -8.00 -0.18
CA VAL A 11 32.13 -7.52 0.80
C VAL A 11 30.92 -7.05 -0.01
N LEU A 12 29.96 -7.95 -0.20
CA LEU A 12 28.66 -7.60 -0.74
C LEU A 12 27.91 -6.83 0.36
N THR A 13 28.10 -5.52 0.40
CA THR A 13 27.28 -4.61 1.22
C THR A 13 25.87 -4.63 0.65
N THR A 14 25.01 -5.44 1.25
CA THR A 14 23.56 -5.37 1.05
C THR A 14 23.07 -4.03 1.57
N LEU A 15 22.80 -3.11 0.64
CA LEU A 15 22.04 -1.89 0.90
C LEU A 15 20.64 -2.30 1.36
N PHE A 16 20.34 -2.15 2.64
CA PHE A 16 18.99 -2.19 3.16
C PHE A 16 18.27 -0.89 2.77
N THR A 17 17.94 -0.72 1.49
CA THR A 17 16.91 0.23 1.10
C THR A 17 15.58 -0.38 1.48
N THR A 18 14.98 0.09 2.58
CA THR A 18 13.58 -0.20 2.94
C THR A 18 12.62 0.53 2.00
N ALA A 19 12.86 0.45 0.69
CA ALA A 19 11.85 0.77 -0.29
C ALA A 19 10.84 -0.37 -0.21
N GLN A 20 9.80 -0.20 0.61
CA GLN A 20 8.68 -1.13 0.61
C GLN A 20 8.11 -1.14 -0.82
N ALA A 21 8.15 -2.31 -1.45
CA ALA A 21 7.68 -2.50 -2.81
C ALA A 21 6.18 -2.20 -2.87
N GLN A 22 5.73 -1.62 -3.97
CA GLN A 22 4.29 -1.49 -4.26
C GLN A 22 3.73 -2.90 -4.45
N GLU A 23 2.77 -3.28 -3.62
CA GLU A 23 2.11 -4.57 -3.66
C GLU A 23 0.83 -4.48 -4.49
N VAL A 24 0.70 -5.35 -5.49
CA VAL A 24 -0.48 -5.42 -6.35
C VAL A 24 -1.54 -6.27 -5.67
N LEU A 25 -2.68 -5.65 -5.36
CA LEU A 25 -3.82 -6.32 -4.73
C LEU A 25 -4.63 -7.09 -5.75
N VAL A 26 -4.86 -6.47 -6.91
CA VAL A 26 -5.56 -7.08 -8.04
C VAL A 26 -5.15 -6.39 -9.34
N LYS A 27 -5.08 -7.18 -10.41
CA LYS A 27 -4.90 -6.69 -11.77
C LYS A 27 -5.83 -7.46 -12.70
N ASP A 28 -6.73 -6.76 -13.37
CA ASP A 28 -7.65 -7.32 -14.35
C ASP A 28 -7.60 -6.52 -15.65
N LYS A 29 -7.35 -7.21 -16.76
CA LYS A 29 -7.23 -6.62 -18.12
C LYS A 29 -6.44 -5.31 -18.19
N GLY A 30 -5.36 -5.20 -17.41
CA GLY A 30 -4.49 -4.01 -17.38
C GLY A 30 -4.95 -2.87 -16.48
N VAL A 31 -6.11 -2.99 -15.84
CA VAL A 31 -6.54 -2.14 -14.72
C VAL A 31 -6.06 -2.76 -13.41
N ALA A 32 -5.43 -1.98 -12.53
CA ALA A 32 -4.85 -2.51 -11.30
C ALA A 32 -5.19 -1.66 -10.08
N LEU A 33 -5.44 -2.34 -8.96
CA LEU A 33 -5.35 -1.76 -7.64
C LEU A 33 -4.10 -2.28 -6.94
N SER A 34 -3.37 -1.37 -6.33
CA SER A 34 -2.17 -1.69 -5.57
C SER A 34 -2.01 -0.73 -4.41
N TYR A 35 -1.08 -1.04 -3.51
CA TYR A 35 -0.76 -0.16 -2.41
C TYR A 35 0.71 -0.23 -2.04
N LYS A 36 1.16 0.79 -1.32
CA LYS A 36 2.45 0.81 -0.65
C LYS A 36 2.23 1.22 0.78
N SER A 37 2.79 0.48 1.72
CA SER A 37 2.91 0.90 3.11
C SER A 37 4.25 1.60 3.34
N GLU A 38 4.32 2.40 4.39
CA GLU A 38 5.55 2.97 4.92
C GLU A 38 5.37 3.19 6.42
N TYR A 39 6.28 2.65 7.24
CA TYR A 39 6.34 3.01 8.65
C TYR A 39 6.75 4.48 8.78
N THR A 40 6.00 5.25 9.57
CA THR A 40 6.26 6.69 9.73
C THR A 40 6.83 7.03 11.09
N LYS A 41 6.18 6.58 12.17
CA LYS A 41 6.57 6.89 13.56
C LYS A 41 5.86 5.97 14.55
N SER A 42 6.39 5.93 15.77
CA SER A 42 5.70 5.37 16.93
C SER A 42 4.93 6.48 17.63
N ILE A 43 3.69 6.19 18.03
CA ILE A 43 2.80 7.07 18.78
C ILE A 43 2.55 6.43 20.14
N THR A 44 2.78 7.20 21.21
CA THR A 44 2.46 6.76 22.57
C THR A 44 1.19 7.47 23.04
N CYS A 45 0.20 6.69 23.47
CA CYS A 45 -1.07 7.17 24.01
C CYS A 45 -1.32 6.49 25.36
N GLY A 46 -1.10 7.22 26.45
CA GLY A 46 -1.12 6.65 27.81
C GLY A 46 -0.02 5.60 27.96
N THR A 47 -0.40 4.38 28.36
CA THR A 47 0.53 3.24 28.50
C THR A 47 0.69 2.42 27.21
N LYS A 48 -0.07 2.73 26.16
CA LYS A 48 -0.06 1.99 24.89
C LYS A 48 0.85 2.67 23.85
N LYS A 49 1.52 1.87 23.02
CA LYS A 49 2.31 2.33 21.88
C LYS A 49 1.78 1.76 20.57
N PHE A 50 1.83 2.57 19.52
CA PHE A 50 1.31 2.23 18.20
C PHE A 50 2.33 2.60 17.12
N ALA A 51 2.60 1.70 16.20
CA ALA A 51 3.26 2.01 14.94
C ALA A 51 2.26 2.68 13.98
N GLN A 52 2.61 3.84 13.45
CA GLN A 52 1.84 4.51 12.40
C GLN A 52 2.41 4.15 11.03
N TYR A 53 1.53 3.67 10.15
CA TYR A 53 1.85 3.44 8.75
C TYR A 53 1.13 4.44 7.86
N LYS A 54 1.85 5.01 6.89
CA LYS A 54 1.29 5.72 5.75
C LYS A 54 0.99 4.68 4.67
N ILE A 55 -0.25 4.64 4.22
CA ILE A 55 -0.66 3.79 3.11
C ILE A 55 -0.91 4.68 1.90
N THR A 56 -0.26 4.38 0.78
CA THR A 56 -0.55 4.99 -0.51
C THR A 56 -1.22 3.94 -1.38
N ALA A 57 -2.49 4.13 -1.71
CA ALA A 57 -3.23 3.29 -2.65
C ALA A 57 -3.09 3.85 -4.06
N TYR A 58 -3.07 2.97 -5.05
CA TYR A 58 -3.00 3.33 -6.47
C TYR A 58 -4.09 2.60 -7.24
N LEU A 59 -4.76 3.34 -8.13
CA LEU A 59 -5.63 2.81 -9.18
C LEU A 59 -4.98 3.17 -10.51
N GLU A 60 -4.68 2.16 -11.33
CA GLU A 60 -3.96 2.34 -12.59
C GLU A 60 -4.77 1.75 -13.74
N ASN A 61 -4.85 2.47 -14.86
CA ASN A 61 -5.35 1.97 -16.14
C ASN A 61 -4.18 1.89 -17.13
N ASN A 62 -3.67 0.68 -17.33
CA ASN A 62 -2.69 0.35 -18.37
C ASN A 62 -3.26 -0.73 -19.31
N SER A 63 -4.57 -0.68 -19.57
CA SER A 63 -5.27 -1.67 -20.39
C SER A 63 -5.03 -1.52 -21.89
N GLY A 64 -4.50 -0.37 -22.33
CA GLY A 64 -4.49 0.01 -23.75
C GLY A 64 -5.76 0.75 -24.20
N HIS A 65 -6.76 0.88 -23.32
CA HIS A 65 -8.09 1.39 -23.66
C HIS A 65 -8.54 2.52 -22.73
N THR A 66 -9.52 3.29 -23.20
CA THR A 66 -10.30 4.20 -22.35
C THR A 66 -11.42 3.42 -21.66
N ILE A 67 -11.62 3.62 -20.35
CA ILE A 67 -12.62 2.88 -19.55
C ILE A 67 -13.63 3.78 -18.84
N ASN A 68 -14.82 3.26 -18.60
CA ASN A 68 -15.63 3.66 -17.46
C ASN A 68 -15.34 2.69 -16.31
N ILE A 69 -15.08 3.21 -15.11
CA ILE A 69 -14.84 2.38 -13.93
C ILE A 69 -15.69 2.86 -12.76
N GLY A 70 -16.38 1.90 -12.14
CA GLY A 70 -17.10 2.12 -10.91
C GLY A 70 -16.17 2.43 -9.74
N TYR A 71 -16.78 2.72 -8.61
CA TYR A 71 -16.10 2.96 -7.35
C TYR A 71 -15.05 1.87 -7.02
N SER A 72 -13.87 2.27 -6.56
CA SER A 72 -12.80 1.38 -6.12
C SER A 72 -12.23 1.80 -4.76
N ASP A 73 -11.67 0.88 -3.98
CA ASP A 73 -11.03 1.24 -2.70
C ASP A 73 -10.00 0.23 -2.19
N VAL A 74 -9.17 0.75 -1.27
CA VAL A 74 -8.25 -0.03 -0.43
C VAL A 74 -8.48 0.36 1.03
N SER A 75 -8.63 -0.63 1.91
CA SER A 75 -9.02 -0.41 3.31
C SER A 75 -8.36 -1.35 4.31
N HIS A 76 -7.91 -0.79 5.44
CA HIS A 76 -7.50 -1.52 6.64
C HIS A 76 -8.59 -1.49 7.74
N ASN A 77 -9.86 -1.24 7.38
CA ASN A 77 -10.97 -1.17 8.35
C ASN A 77 -11.19 -2.49 9.12
N GLY A 78 -10.74 -3.63 8.59
CA GLY A 78 -10.89 -4.98 9.15
C GLY A 78 -10.12 -5.25 10.45
N TYR A 79 -9.17 -4.39 10.84
CA TYR A 79 -8.44 -4.51 12.12
C TYR A 79 -9.32 -4.14 13.35
N ARG A 80 -10.61 -3.85 13.15
CA ARG A 80 -11.56 -3.45 14.19
C ARG A 80 -11.84 -4.49 15.29
N ASN A 81 -11.51 -5.77 15.09
CA ASN A 81 -12.09 -6.86 15.88
C ASN A 81 -11.18 -7.56 16.90
N LYS A 82 -9.96 -7.08 17.19
CA LYS A 82 -9.26 -7.43 18.44
C LYS A 82 -8.37 -6.29 18.93
N THR A 83 -8.94 -5.51 19.84
CA THR A 83 -8.32 -4.52 20.73
C THR A 83 -8.65 -3.08 20.37
N ASP A 84 -9.53 -2.53 21.18
CA ASP A 84 -10.00 -1.15 21.23
C ASP A 84 -8.92 -0.10 20.89
N VAL A 85 -9.22 0.63 19.81
CA VAL A 85 -9.31 2.09 19.73
C VAL A 85 -8.61 2.80 20.91
N SER A 86 -7.47 3.44 20.64
CA SER A 86 -6.88 4.37 21.61
C SER A 86 -6.39 5.63 20.90
N PRO A 87 -6.53 6.80 21.54
CA PRO A 87 -7.01 7.99 20.88
C PRO A 87 -5.92 9.03 20.68
N CYS A 88 -5.89 9.55 19.46
CA CYS A 88 -6.17 10.98 19.31
C CYS A 88 -7.64 11.20 18.89
N GLU A 89 -8.53 10.29 19.31
CA GLU A 89 -10.00 10.36 19.45
C GLU A 89 -10.95 10.04 18.27
N HIS A 90 -10.49 9.83 17.05
CA HIS A 90 -11.41 9.48 15.95
C HIS A 90 -10.85 8.38 15.04
N PRO A 91 -11.71 7.64 14.31
CA PRO A 91 -11.23 6.76 13.26
C PRO A 91 -10.48 7.63 12.25
N ARG A 92 -9.15 7.49 12.21
CA ARG A 92 -8.39 7.99 11.06
C ARG A 92 -8.95 7.31 9.82
N GLN A 93 -8.90 8.00 8.69
CA GLN A 93 -9.19 7.38 7.41
C GLN A 93 -8.31 6.13 7.30
N THR A 94 -8.91 4.96 7.47
CA THR A 94 -8.31 3.63 7.31
C THR A 94 -8.69 3.06 5.94
N ARG A 95 -9.09 3.94 5.03
CA ARG A 95 -9.56 3.65 3.69
C ARG A 95 -9.23 4.82 2.78
N TYR A 96 -8.89 4.52 1.54
CA TYR A 96 -8.95 5.50 0.46
C TYR A 96 -9.98 5.08 -0.58
N LEU A 97 -10.76 6.06 -1.03
CA LEU A 97 -11.82 5.96 -2.01
C LEU A 97 -11.31 6.46 -3.36
N PHE A 98 -11.44 5.67 -4.40
CA PHE A 98 -11.34 6.17 -5.77
C PHE A 98 -12.75 6.41 -6.28
N ASP A 99 -13.03 7.66 -6.65
CA ASP A 99 -14.31 8.03 -7.23
C ASP A 99 -14.55 7.34 -8.57
N ILE A 100 -15.82 7.23 -8.95
CA ILE A 100 -16.22 6.74 -10.27
C ILE A 100 -15.54 7.59 -11.34
N LYS A 101 -14.97 6.94 -12.35
CA LYS A 101 -14.36 7.64 -13.49
C LYS A 101 -15.09 7.27 -14.77
N ASN A 102 -15.49 8.30 -15.51
CA ASN A 102 -16.05 8.18 -16.84
C ASN A 102 -14.98 8.61 -17.85
N SER A 103 -14.86 7.87 -18.96
CA SER A 103 -13.87 8.14 -20.01
C SER A 103 -12.43 8.26 -19.47
N TRP A 104 -12.04 7.36 -18.58
CA TRP A 104 -10.71 7.35 -17.99
C TRP A 104 -9.69 6.72 -18.93
N GLY A 105 -8.78 7.55 -19.45
CA GLY A 105 -7.84 7.16 -20.49
C GLY A 105 -6.82 6.10 -20.08
N ASN A 106 -6.20 5.47 -21.07
CA ASN A 106 -5.06 4.58 -20.89
C ASN A 106 -3.84 5.32 -20.30
N ALA A 107 -2.87 4.56 -19.77
CA ALA A 107 -1.66 5.04 -19.12
C ALA A 107 -1.94 6.08 -18.01
N SER A 108 -3.08 5.93 -17.35
CA SER A 108 -3.53 6.84 -16.31
C SER A 108 -3.37 6.20 -14.93
N SER A 109 -3.02 7.01 -13.95
CA SER A 109 -2.89 6.59 -12.55
C SER A 109 -3.52 7.63 -11.65
N GLU A 110 -4.21 7.17 -10.62
CA GLU A 110 -4.63 7.98 -9.48
C GLU A 110 -4.08 7.35 -8.20
N SER A 111 -3.71 8.20 -7.25
CA SER A 111 -3.21 7.75 -5.96
C SER A 111 -3.84 8.49 -4.81
N GLY A 112 -4.00 7.79 -3.70
CA GLY A 112 -4.54 8.35 -2.46
C GLY A 112 -3.77 7.91 -1.25
N VAL A 113 -3.78 8.74 -0.21
CA VAL A 113 -3.06 8.47 1.04
C VAL A 113 -4.02 8.38 2.20
N TYR A 114 -3.78 7.41 3.07
CA TYR A 114 -4.44 7.29 4.36
C TYR A 114 -3.47 6.72 5.41
N TYR A 115 -3.87 6.72 6.68
CA TYR A 115 -2.97 6.32 7.77
C TYR A 115 -3.61 5.25 8.65
N VAL A 116 -2.81 4.26 9.01
CA VAL A 116 -3.21 3.15 9.87
C VAL A 116 -2.35 3.17 11.12
N LEU A 117 -2.98 2.92 12.27
CA LEU A 117 -2.29 2.69 13.53
C LEU A 117 -2.41 1.21 13.88
N VAL A 118 -1.29 0.61 14.21
CA VAL A 118 -1.18 -0.80 14.60
C VAL A 118 -0.45 -0.83 15.94
N PRO A 119 -0.87 -1.64 16.93
CA PRO A 119 -0.11 -1.83 18.16
C PRO A 119 1.36 -2.12 17.86
N GLU A 120 2.26 -1.51 18.62
CA GLU A 120 3.69 -1.71 18.39
C GLU A 120 4.07 -3.18 18.67
N GLY A 121 4.75 -3.81 17.72
CA GLY A 121 5.08 -5.24 17.76
C GLY A 121 4.17 -6.13 16.90
N ASP A 122 2.99 -5.63 16.52
CA ASP A 122 2.13 -6.31 15.56
C ASP A 122 2.52 -5.94 14.12
N GLU A 123 2.32 -6.87 13.18
CA GLU A 123 2.47 -6.59 11.75
C GLU A 123 1.28 -5.78 11.23
N LEU A 124 1.53 -4.89 10.26
CA LEU A 124 0.46 -4.24 9.52
C LEU A 124 -0.36 -5.30 8.78
N PRO A 125 -1.67 -5.45 9.05
CA PRO A 125 -2.49 -6.44 8.36
C PRO A 125 -2.61 -6.07 6.87
N GLN A 126 -2.75 -7.08 6.01
CA GLN A 126 -3.09 -6.88 4.62
C GLN A 126 -4.42 -6.11 4.48
N PRO A 127 -4.54 -5.15 3.54
CA PRO A 127 -5.79 -4.43 3.33
C PRO A 127 -6.85 -5.32 2.67
N SER A 128 -8.11 -5.04 3.00
CA SER A 128 -9.25 -5.38 2.16
C SER A 128 -9.31 -4.42 0.97
N TRP A 129 -9.90 -4.86 -0.15
CA TRP A 129 -9.98 -4.06 -1.37
C TRP A 129 -11.24 -4.35 -2.18
N ASN A 130 -11.60 -3.42 -3.05
CA ASN A 130 -12.62 -3.58 -4.07
C ASN A 130 -12.17 -2.85 -5.34
N LEU A 131 -11.96 -3.60 -6.43
CA LEU A 131 -11.82 -3.03 -7.77
C LEU A 131 -13.20 -2.88 -8.38
N GLY A 132 -13.59 -1.64 -8.66
CA GLY A 132 -14.85 -1.33 -9.32
C GLY A 132 -14.97 -2.05 -10.66
N LYS A 133 -16.17 -2.49 -11.00
CA LYS A 133 -16.46 -3.00 -12.34
C LYS A 133 -16.08 -1.94 -13.36
N PHE A 134 -15.46 -2.36 -14.45
CA PHE A 134 -15.08 -1.48 -15.54
C PHE A 134 -15.47 -2.07 -16.89
N GLU A 135 -15.64 -1.17 -17.86
CA GLU A 135 -15.94 -1.47 -19.25
C GLU A 135 -15.05 -0.62 -20.17
N PHE A 136 -14.63 -1.21 -21.29
CA PHE A 136 -13.96 -0.49 -22.37
C PHE A 136 -15.01 0.27 -23.20
N ILE A 137 -14.72 1.50 -23.58
CA ILE A 137 -15.66 2.37 -24.31
C ILE A 137 -15.14 2.85 -25.66
N ASP A 138 -14.00 2.31 -26.10
CA ASP A 138 -13.40 2.55 -27.41
C ASP A 138 -13.52 1.33 -28.35
#